data_AF-A0A530AKW6-F1
#
_entry.id   AF-A0A530AKW6-F1
#
_cell.length_a   1.000
_cell.length_b   1.000
_cell.length_c   1.000
_cell.angle_alpha   90.00
_cell.angle_beta   90.00
_cell.angle_gamma   90.00
#
_symmetry.space_group_name_H-M   'P 1'
#
loop_
_entity.id
_entity.type
_entity.pdbx_description
1 polymer ?
#
loop_
_entity_poly.entity_id
_entity_poly.type
_entity_poly.pdbx_seq_one_letter_code
_entity_poly.pdbx_strand_id
1 'polypeptide(L)'
;GVSGIEFIEFAANEQEGEELAALLSTMGFSLSARHKNRDVTVWRQGGHRGVNIVINTGHDGFAHSSYVVHGTNAYAMGLRVADAAATVARARALGAETFSEQRGPGEFSIPAIRGVGGGVIYFVDDTLAKVWDVEFDPLPQTGDTGCGLVGIDHAAQTMNYEEMLTWLLFYTSIFRT
;
A
#
# COMPACT_ATOMS: atom_id res chain seq x y z
N GLY A 1 -16.35 6.62 -5.68
CA GLY A 1 -15.64 5.67 -6.55
C GLY A 1 -14.15 5.71 -6.33
N VAL A 2 -13.45 4.66 -6.80
CA VAL A 2 -11.98 4.52 -6.78
C VAL A 2 -11.39 5.16 -8.03
N SER A 3 -10.30 5.92 -7.90
CA SER A 3 -9.63 6.62 -9.03
C SER A 3 -8.23 6.07 -9.36
N GLY A 4 -7.75 5.08 -8.62
CA GLY A 4 -6.51 4.35 -8.92
C GLY A 4 -5.84 3.77 -7.68
N ILE A 5 -4.66 3.21 -7.86
CA ILE A 5 -3.82 2.68 -6.77
C ILE A 5 -2.83 3.76 -6.34
N GLU A 6 -2.83 4.07 -5.05
CA GLU A 6 -1.94 5.04 -4.41
C GLU A 6 -0.57 4.43 -4.12
N PHE A 7 -0.54 3.20 -3.60
CA PHE A 7 0.69 2.47 -3.34
C PHE A 7 0.45 0.96 -3.28
N ILE A 8 1.53 0.20 -3.43
CA ILE A 8 1.61 -1.22 -3.03
C ILE A 8 2.66 -1.32 -1.92
N GLU A 9 2.34 -2.02 -0.84
CA GLU A 9 3.25 -2.23 0.28
C GLU A 9 3.66 -3.69 0.39
N PHE A 10 4.97 -3.89 0.45
CA PHE A 10 5.62 -5.18 0.64
C PHE A 10 6.08 -5.33 2.08
N ALA A 11 5.83 -6.50 2.66
CA ALA A 11 6.50 -6.93 3.87
C ALA A 11 7.68 -7.84 3.46
N ALA A 12 8.85 -7.62 4.06
CA ALA A 12 10.07 -8.39 3.83
C ALA A 12 10.95 -8.37 5.09
N ASN A 13 11.93 -9.26 5.19
CA ASN A 13 13.04 -9.03 6.12
C ASN A 13 14.04 -8.02 5.53
N GLU A 14 15.08 -7.66 6.30
CA GLU A 14 16.11 -6.70 5.86
C GLU A 14 16.81 -7.14 4.56
N GLN A 15 17.25 -8.40 4.48
CA GLN A 15 17.97 -8.92 3.31
C GLN A 15 17.09 -8.96 2.05
N GLU A 16 15.87 -9.50 2.15
CA GLU A 16 14.93 -9.59 1.03
C GLU A 16 14.41 -8.20 0.64
N GLY A 17 14.34 -7.27 1.58
CA GLY A 17 14.07 -5.85 1.33
C GLY A 17 15.16 -5.20 0.46
N GLU A 18 16.43 -5.52 0.70
CA GLU A 18 17.55 -5.09 -0.14
C GLU A 18 17.49 -5.72 -1.55
N GLU A 19 17.12 -6.99 -1.66
CA GLU A 19 16.93 -7.68 -2.94
C GLU A 19 15.78 -7.04 -3.75
N LEU A 20 14.65 -6.72 -3.10
CA LEU A 20 13.53 -6.02 -3.71
C LEU A 20 13.91 -4.60 -4.12
N ALA A 21 14.66 -3.88 -3.29
CA ALA A 21 15.22 -2.56 -3.61
C ALA A 21 16.13 -2.59 -4.85
N ALA A 22 16.99 -3.60 -4.97
CA ALA A 22 17.83 -3.79 -6.15
C ALA A 22 16.98 -4.01 -7.40
N LEU A 23 15.95 -4.87 -7.32
CA LEU A 23 15.01 -5.11 -8.43
C LEU A 23 14.29 -3.82 -8.85
N LEU A 24 13.72 -3.07 -7.90
CA LEU A 24 13.06 -1.79 -8.15
C LEU A 24 13.99 -0.79 -8.85
N SER A 25 15.26 -0.74 -8.43
CA SER A 25 16.27 0.11 -9.07
C SER A 25 16.46 -0.25 -10.55
N THR A 26 16.52 -1.54 -10.90
CA THR A 26 16.60 -1.96 -12.31
C THR A 26 15.37 -1.59 -13.14
N MET A 27 14.22 -1.42 -12.48
CA MET A 27 12.98 -0.96 -13.10
C MET A 27 12.85 0.56 -13.11
N GLY A 28 13.88 1.32 -12.72
CA GLY A 28 13.89 2.78 -12.75
C GLY A 28 13.18 3.46 -11.58
N PHE A 29 12.94 2.74 -10.48
CA PHE A 29 12.51 3.36 -9.22
C PHE A 29 13.72 3.88 -8.44
N SER A 30 13.52 5.00 -7.75
CA SER A 30 14.49 5.55 -6.80
C SER A 30 13.96 5.50 -5.38
N LEU A 31 14.82 5.18 -4.41
CA LEU A 31 14.53 5.40 -2.99
C LEU A 31 14.28 6.89 -2.76
N SER A 32 13.07 7.23 -2.35
CA SER A 32 12.59 8.62 -2.33
C SER A 32 12.33 9.16 -0.93
N ALA A 33 12.02 8.29 0.03
CA ALA A 33 11.76 8.68 1.41
C ALA A 33 11.92 7.50 2.38
N ARG A 34 12.12 7.81 3.66
CA ARG A 34 12.11 6.86 4.78
C ARG A 34 11.08 7.30 5.82
N HIS A 35 10.37 6.36 6.42
CA HIS A 35 9.43 6.69 7.49
C HIS A 35 10.18 7.18 8.73
N LYS A 36 9.61 8.14 9.45
CA LYS A 36 10.27 8.82 10.58
C LYS A 36 10.51 7.91 11.78
N ASN A 37 9.57 6.99 12.02
CA ASN A 37 9.50 6.18 13.24
C ASN A 37 9.51 4.66 13.00
N ARG A 38 9.58 4.21 11.75
CA ARG A 38 9.40 2.79 11.39
C ARG A 38 10.40 2.41 10.31
N ASP A 39 10.74 1.12 10.24
CA ASP A 39 11.62 0.56 9.21
C ASP A 39 10.87 0.38 7.89
N VAL A 40 10.48 1.52 7.30
CA VAL A 40 9.69 1.60 6.07
C VAL A 40 10.34 2.58 5.10
N THR A 41 10.48 2.14 3.85
CA THR A 41 11.05 2.95 2.75
C THR A 41 10.06 3.10 1.62
N VAL A 42 10.12 4.24 0.92
CA VAL A 42 9.25 4.51 -0.24
C VAL A 42 10.09 4.67 -1.49
N TRP A 43 9.80 3.83 -2.48
CA TRP A 43 10.39 3.81 -3.81
C TRP A 43 9.43 4.42 -4.81
N ARG A 44 9.91 5.40 -5.57
CA ARG A 44 9.07 6.17 -6.50
C ARG A 44 9.60 6.18 -7.92
N GLN A 45 8.67 6.23 -8.87
CA GLN A 45 8.91 6.54 -10.27
C GLN A 45 7.73 7.35 -10.82
N GLY A 46 7.98 8.37 -11.64
CA GLY A 46 6.91 9.20 -12.24
C GLY A 46 6.47 10.41 -11.38
N GLY A 47 7.28 10.83 -10.41
CA GLY A 47 7.03 12.02 -9.58
C GLY A 47 5.92 11.84 -8.53
N HIS A 48 5.35 12.95 -8.05
CA HIS A 48 4.37 12.95 -6.93
C HIS A 48 3.05 12.21 -7.20
N ARG A 49 2.67 11.97 -8.46
CA ARG A 49 1.51 11.15 -8.84
C ARG A 49 1.89 9.85 -9.54
N GLY A 50 3.17 9.49 -9.46
CA GLY A 50 3.71 8.30 -10.06
C GLY A 50 3.40 7.03 -9.26
N VAL A 51 4.23 6.02 -9.43
CA VAL A 51 4.11 4.75 -8.72
C VAL A 51 4.82 4.86 -7.37
N ASN A 52 4.11 4.53 -6.28
CA ASN A 52 4.69 4.35 -4.95
C ASN A 52 4.75 2.85 -4.62
N ILE A 53 5.96 2.33 -4.41
CA ILE A 53 6.19 1.02 -3.81
C ILE A 53 6.76 1.23 -2.42
N VAL A 54 6.11 0.66 -1.42
CA VAL A 54 6.53 0.74 -0.01
C VAL A 54 7.17 -0.59 0.37
N ILE A 55 8.34 -0.55 1.00
CA ILE A 55 8.99 -1.74 1.57
C ILE A 55 9.03 -1.55 3.08
N ASN A 56 8.39 -2.47 3.79
CA ASN A 56 8.32 -2.52 5.24
C ASN A 56 9.13 -3.71 5.75
N THR A 57 10.21 -3.42 6.46
CA THR A 57 11.10 -4.39 7.08
C THR A 57 11.01 -4.39 8.60
N GLY A 58 9.91 -3.83 9.14
CA GLY A 58 9.67 -3.81 10.58
C GLY A 58 9.57 -5.21 11.19
N HIS A 59 10.02 -5.33 12.43
CA HIS A 59 10.00 -6.58 13.19
C HIS A 59 8.77 -6.73 14.09
N ASP A 60 7.79 -5.83 13.94
CA ASP A 60 6.54 -5.80 14.68
C ASP A 60 5.34 -5.46 13.77
N GLY A 61 4.15 -5.47 14.35
CA GLY A 61 2.92 -5.12 13.63
C GLY A 61 2.44 -6.15 12.61
N PHE A 62 1.53 -5.70 11.74
CA PHE A 62 0.88 -6.59 10.78
C PHE A 62 1.78 -6.97 9.61
N ALA A 63 2.64 -6.06 9.15
CA ALA A 63 3.65 -6.34 8.12
C ALA A 63 4.53 -7.53 8.50
N HIS A 64 5.13 -7.50 9.70
CA HIS A 64 5.95 -8.60 10.21
C HIS A 64 5.14 -9.90 10.32
N SER A 65 3.91 -9.82 10.82
CA SER A 65 3.03 -11.00 10.92
C SER A 65 2.72 -11.61 9.56
N SER A 66 2.48 -10.78 8.54
CA SER A 66 2.28 -11.22 7.15
C SER A 66 3.55 -11.89 6.59
N TYR A 67 4.71 -11.28 6.83
CA TYR A 67 6.00 -11.81 6.43
C TYR A 67 6.26 -13.21 7.02
N VAL A 68 6.01 -13.41 8.31
CA VAL A 68 6.20 -14.72 8.98
C VAL A 68 5.36 -15.83 8.34
N VAL A 69 4.17 -15.49 7.82
CA VAL A 69 3.25 -16.47 7.21
C VAL A 69 3.54 -16.72 5.74
N HIS A 70 3.93 -15.69 4.98
CA HIS A 70 3.97 -15.75 3.52
C HIS A 70 5.37 -15.52 2.91
N GLY A 71 6.37 -15.21 3.73
CA GLY A 71 7.63 -14.65 3.26
C GLY A 71 7.44 -13.25 2.67
N THR A 72 8.38 -12.83 1.82
CA THR A 72 8.29 -11.54 1.12
C THR A 72 7.05 -11.48 0.24
N ASN A 73 6.13 -10.55 0.51
CA ASN A 73 4.85 -10.47 -0.18
C ASN A 73 4.26 -9.05 -0.22
N ALA A 74 3.41 -8.77 -1.21
CA ALA A 74 2.61 -7.56 -1.30
C ALA A 74 1.32 -7.70 -0.48
N TYR A 75 1.38 -7.39 0.82
CA TYR A 75 0.28 -7.64 1.74
C TYR A 75 -0.77 -6.53 1.74
N ALA A 76 -0.43 -5.32 1.27
CA ALA A 76 -1.33 -4.19 1.30
C ALA A 76 -1.29 -3.33 0.04
N MET A 77 -2.43 -2.68 -0.24
CA MET A 77 -2.54 -1.66 -1.27
C MET A 77 -3.33 -0.45 -0.78
N GLY A 78 -2.91 0.73 -1.18
CA GLY A 78 -3.69 1.97 -1.03
C GLY A 78 -4.54 2.24 -2.26
N LEU A 79 -5.82 2.49 -2.08
CA LEU A 79 -6.72 2.95 -3.14
C LEU A 79 -7.00 4.44 -2.99
N ARG A 80 -6.84 5.18 -4.09
CA ARG A 80 -7.31 6.57 -4.17
C ARG A 80 -8.83 6.59 -4.25
N VAL A 81 -9.44 7.30 -3.31
CA VAL A 81 -10.90 7.44 -3.22
C VAL A 81 -11.28 8.90 -3.01
N ALA A 82 -12.52 9.25 -3.34
CA ALA A 82 -13.01 10.62 -3.15
C ALA A 82 -13.19 10.99 -1.67
N ASP A 83 -13.55 10.02 -0.83
CA ASP A 83 -13.79 10.20 0.61
C ASP A 83 -13.45 8.87 1.32
N ALA A 84 -12.37 8.86 2.11
CA ALA A 84 -11.91 7.66 2.79
C ALA A 84 -12.87 7.22 3.91
N ALA A 85 -13.48 8.18 4.63
CA ALA A 85 -14.39 7.92 5.72
C ALA A 85 -15.72 7.32 5.21
N ALA A 86 -16.28 7.87 4.14
CA ALA A 86 -17.46 7.32 3.49
C ALA A 86 -17.18 5.92 2.90
N THR A 87 -16.00 5.71 2.33
CA THR A 87 -15.62 4.42 1.74
C THR A 87 -15.54 3.32 2.81
N VAL A 88 -14.84 3.56 3.93
CA VAL A 88 -14.77 2.57 5.02
C VAL A 88 -16.14 2.34 5.67
N ALA A 89 -16.96 3.38 5.82
CA ALA A 89 -18.30 3.26 6.38
C ALA A 89 -19.20 2.38 5.51
N ARG A 90 -19.13 2.54 4.17
CA ARG A 90 -19.83 1.67 3.22
C ARG A 90 -19.31 0.24 3.29
N ALA A 91 -18.00 0.04 3.27
CA ALA A 91 -17.41 -1.31 3.33
C ALA A 91 -17.86 -2.05 4.60
N ARG A 92 -17.81 -1.38 5.75
CA ARG A 92 -18.31 -1.91 7.03
C ARG A 92 -19.80 -2.24 6.97
N ALA A 93 -20.62 -1.37 6.39
CA ALA A 93 -22.06 -1.62 6.24
C ALA A 93 -22.39 -2.83 5.34
N LEU A 94 -21.48 -3.17 4.42
CA LEU A 94 -21.56 -4.34 3.55
C LEU A 94 -20.88 -5.59 4.13
N GLY A 95 -20.43 -5.53 5.39
CA GLY A 95 -19.87 -6.67 6.11
C GLY A 95 -18.37 -6.88 5.94
N ALA A 96 -17.64 -5.95 5.31
CA ALA A 96 -16.17 -6.03 5.28
C ALA A 96 -15.59 -5.80 6.68
N GLU A 97 -14.59 -6.59 7.04
CA GLU A 97 -13.84 -6.41 8.28
C GLU A 97 -12.94 -5.17 8.17
N THR A 98 -13.15 -4.19 9.06
CA THR A 98 -12.28 -3.01 9.14
C THR A 98 -10.94 -3.36 9.74
N PHE A 99 -9.88 -2.73 9.24
CA PHE A 99 -8.53 -2.90 9.73
C PHE A 99 -7.97 -1.60 10.32
N SER A 100 -7.21 -1.70 11.40
CA SER A 100 -6.51 -0.58 12.02
C SER A 100 -5.21 -1.07 12.66
N GLU A 101 -4.10 -0.42 12.34
CA GLU A 101 -2.83 -0.65 13.04
C GLU A 101 -2.69 0.21 14.29
N GLN A 102 -1.82 -0.23 15.20
CA GLN A 102 -1.33 0.64 16.26
C GLN A 102 -0.55 1.81 15.63
N ARG A 103 -0.75 3.00 16.21
CA ARG A 103 -0.17 4.24 15.71
C ARG A 103 0.81 4.82 16.71
N GLY A 104 1.95 5.26 16.20
CA GLY A 104 2.88 6.12 16.91
C GLY A 104 2.34 7.56 17.01
N PRO A 105 2.95 8.40 17.87
CA PRO A 105 2.61 9.80 17.97
C PRO A 105 2.77 10.52 16.62
N GLY A 106 1.71 11.21 16.17
CA GLY A 106 1.73 11.99 14.93
C GLY A 106 1.41 11.22 13.65
N GLU A 107 1.19 9.90 13.72
CA GLU A 107 0.80 9.09 12.57
C GLU A 107 -0.72 9.22 12.28
N PHE A 108 -1.04 9.36 11.00
CA PHE A 108 -2.37 9.38 10.42
C PHE A 108 -3.12 8.08 10.72
N SER A 109 -4.42 8.22 10.91
CA SER A 109 -5.34 7.08 10.91
C SER A 109 -5.86 6.89 9.50
N ILE A 110 -5.16 6.12 8.67
CA ILE A 110 -5.65 5.80 7.32
C ILE A 110 -6.73 4.70 7.44
N PRO A 111 -7.98 4.95 7.01
CA PRO A 111 -9.02 3.92 7.06
C PRO A 111 -8.69 2.74 6.15
N ALA A 112 -8.97 1.52 6.62
CA ALA A 112 -8.67 0.31 5.87
C ALA A 112 -9.66 -0.83 6.14
N ILE A 113 -9.64 -1.84 5.27
CA ILE A 113 -10.36 -3.11 5.43
C ILE A 113 -9.46 -4.30 5.10
N ARG A 114 -9.84 -5.50 5.57
CA ARG A 114 -9.26 -6.77 5.10
C ARG A 114 -9.66 -7.05 3.65
N GLY A 115 -8.71 -7.56 2.88
CA GLY A 115 -8.88 -7.97 1.48
C GLY A 115 -8.49 -9.43 1.24
N VAL A 116 -8.27 -9.76 -0.03
CA VAL A 116 -7.92 -11.11 -0.49
C VAL A 116 -6.72 -11.65 0.28
N GLY A 117 -6.80 -12.91 0.71
CA GLY A 117 -5.69 -13.59 1.40
C GLY A 117 -5.31 -12.99 2.76
N GLY A 118 -6.19 -12.19 3.37
CA GLY A 118 -5.91 -11.50 4.65
C GLY A 118 -5.10 -10.20 4.49
N GLY A 119 -4.83 -9.79 3.25
CA GLY A 119 -4.19 -8.51 2.96
C GLY A 119 -5.02 -7.30 3.39
N VAL A 120 -4.47 -6.11 3.19
CA VAL A 120 -5.09 -4.85 3.66
C VAL A 120 -5.34 -3.91 2.48
N ILE A 121 -6.50 -3.29 2.47
CA ILE A 121 -6.87 -2.25 1.49
C ILE A 121 -7.05 -0.95 2.25
N TYR A 122 -6.11 -0.02 2.08
CA TYR A 122 -6.16 1.33 2.64
C TYR A 122 -6.93 2.29 1.71
N PHE A 123 -7.59 3.28 2.29
CA PHE A 123 -8.32 4.31 1.55
C PHE A 123 -7.65 5.67 1.74
N VAL A 124 -7.22 6.26 0.62
CA VAL A 124 -6.50 7.54 0.60
C VAL A 124 -7.32 8.55 -0.19
N ASP A 125 -7.77 9.61 0.47
CA ASP A 125 -8.33 10.80 -0.18
C ASP A 125 -7.32 11.96 -0.18
N ASP A 126 -7.69 13.10 -0.76
CA ASP A 126 -6.81 14.26 -0.88
C ASP A 126 -6.30 14.79 0.48
N THR A 127 -7.04 14.55 1.57
CA THR A 127 -6.61 14.96 2.91
C THR A 127 -5.55 14.01 3.46
N LEU A 128 -5.70 12.72 3.21
CA LEU A 128 -4.80 11.66 3.65
C LEU A 128 -3.56 11.52 2.74
N ALA A 129 -3.59 12.04 1.52
CA ALA A 129 -2.42 12.08 0.63
C ALA A 129 -1.21 12.81 1.24
N LYS A 130 -1.43 13.66 2.24
CA LYS A 130 -0.38 14.35 3.02
C LYS A 130 0.43 13.41 3.92
N VAL A 131 0.02 12.15 4.08
CA VAL A 131 0.79 11.14 4.83
C VAL A 131 2.25 11.09 4.38
N TRP A 132 2.49 11.21 3.07
CA TRP A 132 3.83 11.19 2.48
C TRP A 132 4.73 12.32 2.96
N ASP A 133 4.17 13.48 3.29
CA ASP A 133 4.92 14.66 3.74
C ASP A 133 5.08 14.68 5.28
N VAL A 134 4.10 14.10 5.98
CA VAL A 134 4.04 14.16 7.46
C VAL A 134 4.78 13.01 8.10
N GLU A 135 4.69 11.80 7.56
CA GLU A 135 5.25 10.60 8.18
C GLU A 135 6.61 10.17 7.61
N PHE A 136 7.01 10.73 6.48
CA PHE A 136 8.25 10.35 5.80
C PHE A 136 9.22 11.52 5.68
N ASP A 137 10.51 11.24 5.85
CA ASP A 137 11.59 12.14 5.54
C ASP A 137 12.03 11.94 4.08
N PRO A 138 11.97 12.98 3.23
CA PRO A 138 12.37 12.87 1.83
C PRO A 138 13.87 12.68 1.72
N LEU A 139 14.30 11.85 0.77
CA LEU A 139 15.69 11.62 0.42
C LEU A 139 16.04 12.32 -0.90
N PRO A 140 17.31 12.76 -1.08
CA PRO A 140 17.75 13.35 -2.33
C PRO A 140 17.52 12.37 -3.49
N GLN A 141 16.76 12.80 -4.51
CA GLN A 141 16.62 12.02 -5.72
C GLN A 141 17.91 12.09 -6.52
N THR A 142 18.58 10.96 -6.70
CA THR A 142 19.60 10.81 -7.74
C THR A 142 18.90 10.96 -9.08
N GLY A 143 19.36 11.89 -9.93
CA GLY A 143 18.68 12.41 -11.12
C GLY A 143 18.38 11.44 -12.27
N ASP A 144 17.95 10.24 -11.97
CA ASP A 144 17.45 9.26 -12.93
C ASP A 144 16.01 9.60 -13.29
N THR A 145 15.74 9.81 -14.57
CA THR A 145 14.41 10.18 -15.08
C THR A 145 13.40 9.01 -15.05
N GLY A 146 13.74 7.92 -14.38
CA GLY A 146 13.03 6.64 -14.42
C GLY A 146 13.04 6.01 -15.82
N CYS A 147 12.18 5.02 -16.02
CA CYS A 147 11.97 4.34 -17.31
C CYS A 147 10.60 4.67 -17.94
N GLY A 148 9.90 5.70 -17.44
CA GLY A 148 8.64 6.19 -18.00
C GLY A 148 7.37 5.59 -17.39
N LEU A 149 7.45 4.90 -16.25
CA LEU A 149 6.25 4.47 -15.52
C LEU A 149 5.55 5.69 -14.90
N VAL A 150 4.25 5.81 -15.17
CA VAL A 150 3.42 6.96 -14.74
C VAL A 150 2.32 6.58 -13.75
N GLY A 151 2.13 5.30 -13.47
CA GLY A 151 1.10 4.80 -12.56
C GLY A 151 0.97 3.29 -12.60
N ILE A 152 0.20 2.75 -11.66
CA ILE A 152 -0.17 1.33 -11.62
C ILE A 152 -1.48 1.17 -12.36
N ASP A 153 -1.45 0.40 -13.45
CA ASP A 153 -2.63 0.12 -14.28
C ASP A 153 -3.58 -0.88 -13.60
N HIS A 154 -3.05 -1.99 -13.10
CA HIS A 154 -3.80 -3.02 -12.39
C HIS A 154 -2.95 -3.74 -11.35
N ALA A 155 -3.62 -4.36 -10.38
CA ALA A 155 -3.03 -5.31 -9.45
C ALA A 155 -3.81 -6.63 -9.53
N ALA A 156 -3.09 -7.72 -9.82
CA ALA A 156 -3.67 -9.06 -9.85
C ALA A 156 -3.52 -9.71 -8.47
N GLN A 157 -4.59 -10.35 -8.00
CA GLN A 157 -4.59 -11.12 -6.76
C GLN A 157 -4.92 -12.57 -7.08
N THR A 158 -4.25 -13.50 -6.40
CA THR A 158 -4.51 -14.93 -6.51
C THR A 158 -5.34 -15.39 -5.32
N MET A 159 -6.22 -16.37 -5.55
CA MET A 159 -7.10 -16.94 -4.53
C MET A 159 -7.48 -18.37 -4.92
N ASN A 160 -8.05 -19.14 -3.98
CA ASN A 160 -8.63 -20.42 -4.34
C ASN A 160 -9.83 -20.19 -5.27
N TYR A 161 -10.06 -21.11 -6.22
CA TYR A 161 -11.13 -20.98 -7.20
C TYR A 161 -12.51 -20.79 -6.55
N GLU A 162 -12.75 -21.48 -5.43
CA GLU A 162 -13.99 -21.41 -4.65
C GLU A 162 -14.26 -20.02 -4.06
N GLU A 163 -13.22 -19.20 -3.88
CA GLU A 163 -13.33 -17.85 -3.32
C GLU A 163 -13.58 -16.77 -4.39
N MET A 164 -13.49 -17.12 -5.69
CA MET A 164 -13.57 -16.14 -6.79
C MET A 164 -14.85 -15.31 -6.75
N LEU A 165 -16.01 -15.95 -6.56
CA LEU A 165 -17.29 -15.24 -6.52
C LEU A 165 -17.43 -14.37 -5.26
N THR A 166 -16.85 -14.80 -4.14
CA THR A 166 -16.78 -14.02 -2.90
C THR A 166 -16.01 -12.72 -3.13
N TRP A 167 -14.81 -12.81 -3.71
CA TRP A 167 -13.97 -11.64 -3.97
C TRP A 167 -14.53 -10.74 -5.07
N LEU A 168 -15.18 -11.32 -6.09
CA LEU A 168 -15.91 -10.55 -7.10
C LEU A 168 -17.05 -9.74 -6.46
N LEU A 169 -17.86 -10.36 -5.60
CA LEU A 169 -18.94 -9.68 -4.89
C LEU A 169 -18.39 -8.61 -3.94
N PHE A 170 -17.30 -8.91 -3.21
CA PHE A 170 -16.62 -7.96 -2.35
C PHE A 170 -16.22 -6.69 -3.10
N TYR A 171 -15.47 -6.81 -4.20
CA TYR A 171 -15.01 -5.63 -4.94
C TYR A 171 -16.16 -4.88 -5.62
N THR A 172 -17.09 -5.60 -6.23
CA THR A 172 -18.19 -4.97 -6.97
C THR A 172 -19.20 -4.30 -6.05
N SER A 173 -19.49 -4.85 -4.87
CA SER A 173 -20.43 -4.25 -3.91
C SER A 173 -19.84 -3.02 -3.22
N ILE A 174 -18.56 -3.09 -2.81
CA ILE A 174 -17.94 -2.00 -2.04
C ILE A 174 -17.58 -0.83 -2.95
N PHE A 175 -16.96 -1.08 -4.10
CA PHE A 175 -16.28 -0.02 -4.87
C PHE A 175 -17.00 0.46 -6.13
N ARG A 176 -17.96 -0.30 -6.67
CA ARG A 176 -18.80 0.22 -7.77
C ARG A 176 -19.84 1.18 -7.17
N THR A 177 -19.67 2.47 -7.46
CA THR A 177 -20.60 3.55 -7.11
C THR A 177 -20.91 4.36 -8.35
#